data_AF-A0A838J4I8-F1
#
_entry.id   AF-A0A838J4I8-F1
#
_cell.length_a   1.000
_cell.length_b   1.000
_cell.length_c   1.000
_cell.angle_alpha   90.00
_cell.angle_beta   90.00
_cell.angle_gamma   90.00
#
_symmetry.space_group_name_H-M   'P 1'
#
loop_
_entity.id
_entity.type
_entity.pdbx_description
1 polymer ?
#
loop_
_entity_poly.entity_id
_entity_poly.type
_entity_poly.pdbx_seq_one_letter_code
_entity_poly.pdbx_strand_id
1 'polypeptide(L)'
;EQQIGMKADAAGILGKLTYWFIFLIFLVPAVDSLGLTTVSNLLGQVIGYLPNVFVAILVLFLGTLAATFVADLVRGATASARIGNPNIFANIARFAILGFVALIALEQLQIASSLLNILFTAIVGSTALAFGLAFGLGGQDAARKYLNRAESSVSTAASQEQIQQSTGPMQGLPQTASGRSGLRPQTSYNQPLTER
;
A
#
# COMPACT_ATOMS: atom_id res chain seq x y z
N GLU A 1 39.51 -22.00 -3.79
CA GLU A 1 38.21 -21.40 -4.17
C GLU A 1 37.22 -22.52 -4.45
N GLN A 2 36.34 -22.82 -3.49
CA GLN A 2 35.35 -23.89 -3.64
C GLN A 2 34.11 -23.30 -4.29
N GLN A 3 33.87 -23.67 -5.56
CA GLN A 3 32.65 -23.33 -6.26
C GLN A 3 31.47 -24.01 -5.57
N ILE A 4 30.57 -23.19 -5.04
CA ILE A 4 29.34 -23.60 -4.39
C ILE A 4 28.44 -24.20 -5.48
N GLY A 5 28.40 -25.54 -5.55
CA GLY A 5 27.63 -26.33 -6.51
C GLY A 5 26.12 -26.28 -6.27
N MET A 6 25.52 -25.10 -6.37
CA MET A 6 24.07 -24.90 -6.16
C MET A 6 23.17 -25.56 -7.24
N LYS A 7 23.75 -26.09 -8.32
CA LYS A 7 22.96 -26.78 -9.37
C LYS A 7 22.69 -28.26 -9.06
N ALA A 8 23.50 -28.89 -8.19
CA ALA A 8 23.33 -30.29 -7.84
C ALA A 8 22.42 -30.50 -6.61
N ASP A 9 22.11 -29.45 -5.85
CA ASP A 9 21.50 -29.60 -4.53
C ASP A 9 19.98 -29.45 -4.54
N ALA A 10 19.38 -28.58 -5.36
CA ALA A 10 17.91 -28.38 -5.36
C ALA A 10 17.14 -29.65 -5.75
N ALA A 11 17.59 -30.35 -6.82
CA ALA A 11 17.00 -31.61 -7.23
C ALA A 11 17.29 -32.75 -6.23
N GLY A 12 18.47 -32.73 -5.58
CA GLY A 12 18.84 -33.68 -4.54
C GLY A 12 18.00 -33.52 -3.27
N ILE A 13 17.80 -32.29 -2.81
CA ILE A 13 16.93 -31.93 -1.68
C ILE A 13 15.49 -32.34 -1.98
N LEU A 14 14.99 -32.04 -3.18
CA LEU A 14 13.62 -32.40 -3.57
C LEU A 14 13.45 -33.92 -3.62
N GLY A 15 14.41 -34.65 -4.22
CA GLY A 15 14.38 -36.12 -4.25
C GLY A 15 14.44 -36.74 -2.85
N LYS A 16 15.25 -36.19 -1.94
CA LYS A 16 15.35 -36.64 -0.55
C LYS A 16 14.07 -36.37 0.24
N LEU A 17 13.42 -35.23 -0.02
CA LEU A 17 12.13 -34.87 0.56
C LEU A 17 11.02 -35.81 0.08
N THR A 18 10.94 -36.07 -1.24
CA THR A 18 9.98 -37.02 -1.81
C THR A 18 10.20 -38.44 -1.28
N TYR A 19 11.44 -38.90 -1.17
CA TYR A 19 11.77 -40.19 -0.57
C TYR A 19 11.21 -40.30 0.86
N TRP A 20 11.48 -39.31 1.70
CA TRP A 20 10.98 -39.28 3.08
C TRP A 20 9.45 -39.21 3.15
N PHE A 21 8.82 -38.48 2.23
CA PHE A 21 7.36 -38.38 2.14
C PHE A 21 6.70 -39.73 1.81
N ILE A 22 7.19 -40.40 0.76
CA ILE A 22 6.68 -41.73 0.38
C ILE A 22 6.91 -42.71 1.54
N PHE A 23 8.11 -42.71 2.13
CA PHE A 23 8.41 -43.56 3.28
C PHE A 23 7.44 -43.34 4.46
N LEU A 24 7.16 -42.09 4.84
CA LEU A 24 6.21 -41.75 5.91
C LEU A 24 4.79 -42.23 5.62
N ILE A 25 4.32 -42.10 4.38
CA ILE A 25 2.98 -42.56 3.97
C ILE A 25 2.81 -44.07 4.17
N PHE A 26 3.85 -44.86 3.88
CA PHE A 26 3.82 -46.30 4.13
C PHE A 26 4.04 -46.66 5.61
N LEU A 27 4.78 -45.82 6.35
CA LEU A 27 5.05 -46.03 7.77
C LEU A 27 3.80 -45.84 8.64
N VAL A 28 2.92 -44.90 8.32
CA VAL A 28 1.71 -44.63 9.13
C VAL A 28 0.80 -45.86 9.25
N PRO A 29 0.34 -46.52 8.15
CA PRO A 29 -0.47 -47.72 8.22
C PRO A 29 0.25 -48.91 8.89
N ALA A 30 1.58 -48.99 8.72
CA ALA A 30 2.38 -50.02 9.36
C ALA A 30 2.39 -49.87 10.89
N VAL A 31 2.60 -48.65 11.40
CA VAL A 31 2.54 -48.33 12.83
C VAL A 31 1.12 -48.47 13.39
N ASP A 32 0.11 -48.11 12.59
CA ASP A 32 -1.29 -48.26 12.97
C ASP A 32 -1.68 -49.75 13.11
N SER A 33 -1.17 -50.60 12.23
CA SER A 33 -1.36 -52.07 12.30
C SER A 33 -0.74 -52.69 13.55
N LEU A 34 0.25 -52.02 14.16
CA LEU A 34 0.85 -52.41 15.44
C LEU A 34 -0.02 -51.99 16.65
N GLY A 35 -1.14 -51.29 16.43
CA GLY A 35 -2.03 -50.79 17.48
C GLY A 35 -1.53 -49.52 18.17
N LEU A 36 -0.50 -48.86 17.63
CA LEU A 36 0.11 -47.66 18.21
C LEU A 36 -0.58 -46.38 17.69
N THR A 37 -1.88 -46.23 17.97
CA THR A 37 -2.72 -45.15 17.42
C THR A 37 -2.20 -43.74 17.75
N THR A 38 -1.61 -43.53 18.94
CA THR A 38 -0.99 -42.24 19.27
C THR A 38 0.20 -41.92 18.35
N VAL A 39 1.02 -42.92 18.03
CA VAL A 39 2.20 -42.74 17.17
C VAL A 39 1.78 -42.54 15.71
N SER A 40 0.78 -43.30 15.23
CA SER A 40 0.25 -43.11 13.87
C SER A 40 -0.36 -41.71 13.69
N ASN A 41 -1.08 -41.20 14.68
CA ASN A 41 -1.59 -39.82 14.68
C ASN A 41 -0.49 -38.76 14.63
N LEU A 42 0.58 -38.92 15.42
CA LEU A 42 1.72 -38.00 15.40
C LEU A 42 2.43 -38.01 14.03
N LEU A 43 2.66 -39.18 13.45
CA LEU A 43 3.23 -39.27 12.09
C LEU A 43 2.29 -38.64 11.05
N GLY A 44 0.97 -38.82 11.18
CA GLY A 44 -0.02 -38.19 10.32
C GLY A 44 0.06 -36.66 10.35
N GLN A 45 0.25 -36.07 11.54
CA GLN A 45 0.48 -34.62 11.68
C GLN A 45 1.77 -34.17 11.00
N VAL A 46 2.86 -34.96 11.11
CA VAL A 46 4.12 -34.66 10.41
C VAL A 46 3.94 -34.69 8.89
N ILE A 47 3.20 -35.67 8.35
CA ILE A 47 2.87 -35.73 6.91
C ILE A 47 2.04 -34.51 6.51
N GLY A 48 1.06 -34.12 7.32
CA GLY A 48 0.22 -32.94 7.08
C GLY A 48 1.00 -31.62 7.10
N TYR A 49 2.20 -31.60 7.70
CA TYR A 49 3.08 -30.44 7.74
C TYR A 49 3.93 -30.27 6.48
N LEU A 50 4.18 -31.34 5.71
CA LEU A 50 5.02 -31.30 4.51
C LEU A 50 4.53 -30.32 3.42
N PRO A 51 3.22 -30.22 3.12
CA PRO A 51 2.71 -29.21 2.19
C PRO A 51 3.09 -27.78 2.61
N ASN A 52 3.02 -27.46 3.90
CA ASN A 52 3.36 -26.15 4.43
C ASN A 52 4.86 -25.84 4.29
N VAL A 53 5.73 -26.83 4.53
CA VAL A 53 7.18 -26.70 4.30
C VAL A 53 7.47 -26.41 2.84
N PHE A 54 6.80 -27.10 1.92
CA PHE A 54 6.95 -26.85 0.48
C PHE A 54 6.56 -25.41 0.12
N VAL A 55 5.42 -24.92 0.64
CA VAL A 55 4.98 -23.54 0.42
C VAL A 55 5.98 -22.55 1.02
N ALA A 56 6.53 -22.79 2.21
CA ALA A 56 7.53 -21.92 2.82
C ALA A 56 8.81 -21.79 1.96
N ILE A 57 9.30 -22.91 1.43
CA ILE A 57 10.45 -22.92 0.50
C ILE A 57 10.14 -22.14 -0.77
N LEU A 58 8.95 -22.36 -1.34
CA LEU A 58 8.50 -21.68 -2.55
C LEU A 58 8.39 -20.16 -2.33
N VAL A 59 7.84 -19.73 -1.19
CA VAL A 59 7.77 -18.32 -0.80
C VAL A 59 9.17 -17.72 -0.63
N LEU A 60 10.10 -18.40 0.03
CA LEU A 60 11.49 -17.92 0.14
C LEU A 60 12.15 -17.79 -1.22
N PHE A 61 11.97 -18.78 -2.11
CA PHE A 61 12.52 -18.76 -3.45
C PHE A 61 11.98 -17.58 -4.27
N LEU A 62 10.65 -17.44 -4.36
CA LEU A 62 10.02 -16.34 -5.09
C LEU A 62 10.31 -14.99 -4.44
N GLY A 63 10.34 -14.93 -3.12
CA GLY A 63 10.57 -13.71 -2.36
C GLY A 63 12.01 -13.19 -2.49
N THR A 64 13.02 -14.06 -2.55
CA THR A 64 14.40 -13.65 -2.82
C THR A 64 14.57 -13.08 -4.23
N LEU A 65 13.87 -13.66 -5.21
CA LEU A 65 13.84 -13.15 -6.58
C LEU A 65 13.16 -11.77 -6.63
N ALA A 66 12.01 -11.62 -5.98
CA ALA A 66 11.30 -10.35 -5.86
C ALA A 66 12.15 -9.28 -5.14
N ALA A 67 12.82 -9.65 -4.03
CA ALA A 67 13.69 -8.74 -3.30
C ALA A 67 14.84 -8.20 -4.16
N THR A 68 15.42 -9.06 -5.00
CA THR A 68 16.50 -8.66 -5.90
C THR A 68 15.98 -7.75 -7.00
N PHE A 69 14.86 -8.11 -7.63
CA PHE A 69 14.22 -7.30 -8.66
C PHE A 69 13.89 -5.88 -8.16
N VAL A 70 13.27 -5.78 -6.98
CA VAL A 70 12.93 -4.48 -6.39
C VAL A 70 14.18 -3.69 -6.01
N ALA A 71 15.20 -4.35 -5.45
CA ALA A 71 16.46 -3.69 -5.11
C ALA A 71 17.15 -3.09 -6.35
N ASP A 72 17.16 -3.81 -7.47
CA ASP A 72 17.72 -3.31 -8.74
C ASP A 72 16.89 -2.13 -9.30
N LEU A 73 15.56 -2.18 -9.17
CA LEU A 73 14.69 -1.06 -9.56
C LEU A 73 14.96 0.18 -8.69
N VAL A 74 15.09 0.01 -7.38
CA VAL A 74 15.43 1.11 -6.46
C VAL A 74 16.82 1.66 -6.77
N ARG A 75 17.80 0.80 -7.08
CA ARG A 75 19.14 1.24 -7.47
C ARG A 75 19.11 2.08 -8.75
N GLY A 76 18.36 1.65 -9.76
CA GLY A 76 18.19 2.39 -11.02
C GLY A 76 17.51 3.74 -10.84
N ALA A 77 16.44 3.78 -10.04
CA ALA A 77 15.69 5.01 -9.78
C ALA A 77 16.54 6.04 -9.00
N THR A 78 17.23 5.61 -7.94
CA THR A 78 18.06 6.49 -7.10
C THR A 78 19.32 6.96 -7.81
N ALA A 79 19.94 6.10 -8.64
CA ALA A 79 21.08 6.49 -9.48
C ALA A 79 20.68 7.56 -10.52
N SER A 80 19.51 7.41 -11.14
CA SER A 80 18.98 8.37 -12.12
C SER A 80 18.62 9.71 -11.47
N ALA A 81 18.10 9.69 -10.25
CA ALA A 81 17.78 10.90 -9.48
C ALA A 81 19.01 11.61 -8.91
N ARG A 82 20.19 10.96 -8.90
CA ARG A 82 21.44 11.48 -8.32
C ARG A 82 21.31 11.82 -6.82
N ILE A 83 20.43 11.12 -6.11
CA ILE A 83 20.15 11.32 -4.68
C ILE A 83 20.89 10.24 -3.87
N GLY A 84 21.84 10.68 -3.03
CA GLY A 84 22.51 9.83 -2.06
C GLY A 84 23.30 8.68 -2.67
N ASN A 85 23.47 7.60 -1.91
CA ASN A 85 24.15 6.37 -2.35
C ASN A 85 23.10 5.33 -2.79
N PRO A 86 22.96 5.04 -4.11
CA PRO A 86 21.95 4.11 -4.63
C PRO A 86 21.99 2.72 -4.02
N ASN A 87 23.18 2.25 -3.63
CA ASN A 87 23.36 0.93 -3.04
C ASN A 87 22.75 0.83 -1.64
N ILE A 88 22.71 1.92 -0.87
CA ILE A 88 22.13 1.91 0.48
C ILE A 88 20.61 1.74 0.38
N PHE A 89 19.94 2.53 -0.45
CA PHE A 89 18.49 2.44 -0.64
C PHE A 89 18.08 1.08 -1.22
N ALA A 90 18.84 0.56 -2.19
CA ALA A 90 18.63 -0.76 -2.76
C ALA A 90 18.78 -1.86 -1.69
N ASN A 91 19.81 -1.77 -0.84
CA ASN A 91 20.03 -2.75 0.22
C ASN A 91 18.95 -2.68 1.30
N ILE A 92 18.51 -1.48 1.70
CA ILE A 92 17.39 -1.32 2.64
C ILE A 92 16.13 -1.97 2.07
N ALA A 93 15.79 -1.69 0.81
CA ALA A 93 14.65 -2.31 0.15
C ALA A 93 14.78 -3.85 0.11
N ARG A 94 15.96 -4.36 -0.25
CA ARG A 94 16.25 -5.80 -0.27
C ARG A 94 16.04 -6.44 1.10
N PHE A 95 16.63 -5.87 2.16
CA PHE A 95 16.51 -6.41 3.51
C PHE A 95 15.10 -6.28 4.07
N ALA A 96 14.38 -5.21 3.75
CA ALA A 96 12.98 -5.06 4.13
C ALA A 96 12.12 -6.18 3.52
N ILE A 97 12.27 -6.44 2.21
CA ILE A 97 11.52 -7.51 1.53
C ILE A 97 11.94 -8.88 2.04
N LEU A 98 13.25 -9.15 2.18
CA LEU A 98 13.72 -10.43 2.72
C LEU A 98 13.23 -10.69 4.14
N GLY A 99 13.21 -9.66 4.99
CA GLY A 99 12.63 -9.76 6.33
C GLY A 99 11.15 -10.13 6.27
N PHE A 100 10.38 -9.49 5.39
CA PHE A 100 8.96 -9.78 5.21
C PHE A 100 8.69 -11.19 4.67
N VAL A 101 9.45 -11.61 3.66
CA VAL A 101 9.38 -12.95 3.09
C VAL A 101 9.74 -14.00 4.14
N ALA A 102 10.75 -13.74 4.98
CA ALA A 102 11.11 -14.63 6.07
C ALA A 102 9.98 -14.75 7.10
N LEU A 103 9.28 -13.65 7.44
CA LEU A 103 8.11 -13.70 8.32
C LEU A 103 6.99 -14.56 7.73
N ILE A 104 6.68 -14.39 6.45
CA ILE A 104 5.66 -15.20 5.76
C ILE A 104 6.08 -16.68 5.75
N ALA A 105 7.35 -16.98 5.47
CA ALA A 105 7.85 -18.36 5.50
C ALA A 105 7.76 -18.97 6.91
N LEU A 106 8.05 -18.21 7.95
CA LEU A 106 7.89 -18.64 9.35
C LEU A 106 6.43 -18.89 9.73
N GLU A 107 5.51 -18.06 9.21
CA GLU A 107 4.07 -18.26 9.35
C GLU A 107 3.61 -19.56 8.68
N GLN A 108 4.10 -19.85 7.47
CA GLN A 108 3.82 -21.12 6.79
C GLN A 108 4.34 -22.33 7.57
N LEU A 109 5.49 -22.21 8.21
CA LEU A 109 6.00 -23.24 9.11
C LEU A 109 5.18 -23.37 10.41
N GLN A 110 4.13 -22.57 10.61
CA GLN A 110 3.25 -22.60 11.78
C GLN A 110 4.00 -22.46 13.12
N ILE A 111 5.21 -21.89 13.12
CA ILE A 111 6.01 -21.69 14.32
C ILE A 111 5.40 -20.51 15.08
N ALA A 112 4.60 -20.83 16.10
CA ALA A 112 3.89 -19.83 16.90
C ALA A 112 3.12 -18.81 16.03
N SER A 113 2.48 -19.26 14.95
CA SER A 113 1.80 -18.40 13.97
C SER A 113 0.79 -17.45 14.60
N SER A 114 0.08 -17.90 15.64
CA SER A 114 -0.83 -17.06 16.43
C SER A 114 -0.09 -15.88 17.07
N LEU A 115 1.05 -16.14 17.73
CA LEU A 115 1.86 -15.10 18.35
C LEU A 115 2.41 -14.12 17.31
N LEU A 116 2.91 -14.64 16.18
CA LEU A 116 3.42 -13.82 15.08
C LEU A 116 2.32 -12.90 14.51
N ASN A 117 1.12 -13.44 14.24
CA ASN A 117 -0.01 -12.67 13.76
C ASN A 117 -0.47 -11.60 14.76
N ILE A 118 -0.49 -11.91 16.06
CA ILE A 118 -0.82 -10.94 17.12
C ILE A 118 0.21 -9.80 17.13
N LEU A 119 1.51 -10.13 17.12
CA LEU A 119 2.59 -9.14 17.12
C LEU A 119 2.54 -8.26 15.87
N PHE A 120 2.38 -8.86 14.70
CA PHE A 120 2.30 -8.15 13.43
C PHE A 120 1.08 -7.23 13.39
N THR A 121 -0.09 -7.74 13.77
CA THR A 121 -1.33 -6.95 13.85
C THR A 121 -1.20 -5.80 14.84
N ALA A 122 -0.55 -6.00 15.98
CA ALA A 122 -0.33 -4.95 16.96
C ALA A 122 0.59 -3.84 16.43
N ILE A 123 1.72 -4.20 15.79
CA ILE A 123 2.67 -3.22 15.25
C ILE A 123 2.08 -2.48 14.04
N VAL A 124 1.51 -3.21 13.08
CA VAL A 124 0.92 -2.59 11.89
C VAL A 124 -0.34 -1.82 12.26
N GLY A 125 -1.17 -2.35 13.16
CA GLY A 125 -2.38 -1.69 13.66
C GLY A 125 -2.06 -0.39 14.39
N SER A 126 -1.06 -0.39 15.27
CA SER A 126 -0.62 0.84 15.95
C SER A 126 -0.02 1.86 14.98
N THR A 127 0.75 1.41 13.99
CA THR A 127 1.31 2.28 12.95
C THR A 127 0.22 2.90 12.07
N ALA A 128 -0.75 2.08 11.65
CA ALA A 128 -1.90 2.52 10.86
C ALA A 128 -2.75 3.53 11.64
N LEU A 129 -2.99 3.29 12.93
CA LEU A 129 -3.68 4.24 13.82
C LEU A 129 -2.89 5.54 13.98
N ALA A 130 -1.57 5.46 14.22
CA ALA A 130 -0.73 6.64 14.35
C ALA A 130 -0.75 7.51 13.10
N PHE A 131 -0.57 6.92 11.92
CA PHE A 131 -0.67 7.64 10.65
C PHE A 131 -2.08 8.14 10.37
N GLY A 132 -3.10 7.32 10.64
CA GLY A 132 -4.50 7.70 10.47
C GLY A 132 -4.87 8.92 11.31
N LEU A 133 -4.43 8.96 12.57
CA LEU A 133 -4.63 10.10 13.46
C LEU A 133 -3.80 11.31 13.02
N ALA A 134 -2.55 11.12 12.61
CA ALA A 134 -1.70 12.19 12.11
C ALA A 134 -2.32 12.89 10.89
N PHE A 135 -2.83 12.12 9.93
CA PHE A 135 -3.51 12.67 8.75
C PHE A 135 -4.91 13.20 9.07
N GLY A 136 -5.66 12.53 9.95
CA GLY A 136 -7.00 12.95 10.35
C GLY A 136 -7.00 14.29 11.08
N LEU A 137 -6.13 14.44 12.08
CA LEU A 137 -5.99 15.68 12.85
C LEU A 137 -5.26 16.76 12.03
N GLY A 138 -4.21 16.41 11.29
CA GLY A 138 -3.45 17.36 10.46
C GLY A 138 -4.21 17.87 9.23
N GLY A 139 -5.18 17.12 8.71
CA GLY A 139 -6.00 17.50 7.55
C GLY A 139 -7.23 18.35 7.89
N GLN A 140 -7.50 18.58 9.17
CA GLN A 140 -8.73 19.23 9.63
C GLN A 140 -8.93 20.62 9.01
N ASP A 141 -7.88 21.43 8.91
CA ASP A 141 -7.98 22.79 8.36
C ASP A 141 -8.25 22.79 6.85
N ALA A 142 -7.68 21.82 6.12
CA ALA A 142 -7.96 21.65 4.71
C ALA A 142 -9.44 21.26 4.53
N ALA A 143 -9.93 20.30 5.31
CA ALA A 143 -11.33 19.87 5.26
C ALA A 143 -12.30 21.03 5.54
N ARG A 144 -12.01 21.87 6.54
CA ARG A 144 -12.82 23.06 6.86
C ARG A 144 -12.93 24.02 5.66
N LYS A 145 -11.82 24.25 4.95
CA LYS A 145 -11.82 25.16 3.77
C LYS A 145 -12.65 24.62 2.61
N TYR A 146 -12.63 23.31 2.37
CA TYR A 146 -13.44 22.70 1.31
C TYR A 146 -14.93 22.69 1.67
N LEU A 147 -15.27 22.39 2.94
CA LEU A 147 -16.66 22.37 3.39
C LEU A 147 -17.31 23.77 3.32
N ASN A 148 -16.58 24.80 3.76
CA ASN A 148 -17.08 26.19 3.72
C ASN A 148 -17.29 26.70 2.30
N ARG A 149 -16.44 26.29 1.34
CA ARG A 149 -16.63 26.62 -0.08
C ARG A 149 -17.89 25.95 -0.62
N ALA A 150 -18.09 24.67 -0.31
CA ALA A 150 -19.29 23.94 -0.73
C ALA A 150 -20.57 24.62 -0.20
N GLU A 151 -20.59 25.01 1.07
CA GLU A 151 -21.70 25.75 1.68
C GLU A 151 -21.96 27.08 0.97
N SER A 152 -20.92 27.85 0.64
CA SER A 152 -21.09 29.13 -0.06
C SER A 152 -21.67 29.00 -1.47
N SER A 153 -21.30 27.95 -2.22
CA SER A 153 -21.92 27.65 -3.53
C SER A 153 -23.36 27.18 -3.42
N VAL A 154 -23.70 26.44 -2.36
CA VAL A 154 -25.09 26.01 -2.08
C VAL A 154 -25.95 27.20 -1.67
N SER A 155 -25.48 28.08 -0.79
CA SER A 155 -26.19 29.31 -0.43
C SER A 155 -26.35 30.26 -1.62
N THR A 156 -25.36 30.37 -2.50
CA THR A 156 -25.45 31.19 -3.72
C THR A 156 -26.48 30.61 -4.71
N ALA A 157 -26.53 29.28 -4.87
CA ALA A 157 -27.53 28.62 -5.71
C ALA A 157 -28.95 28.75 -5.14
N ALA A 158 -29.13 28.61 -3.82
CA ALA A 158 -30.41 28.80 -3.14
C ALA A 158 -30.88 30.27 -3.19
N SER A 159 -29.94 31.23 -3.16
CA SER A 159 -30.26 32.66 -3.32
C SER A 159 -30.73 32.98 -4.74
N GLN A 160 -30.26 32.26 -5.76
CA GLN A 160 -30.71 32.43 -7.14
C GLN A 160 -32.14 31.91 -7.36
N GLU A 161 -32.58 30.86 -6.66
CA GLU A 161 -33.97 30.38 -6.74
C GLU A 161 -34.98 31.43 -6.25
N GLN A 162 -34.67 32.20 -5.20
CA GLN A 162 -35.57 33.27 -4.72
C GLN A 162 -35.63 34.51 -5.63
N ILE A 163 -34.61 34.76 -6.45
CA ILE A 163 -34.61 35.89 -7.42
C ILE A 163 -35.41 35.55 -8.69
N GLN A 164 -35.59 34.26 -9.03
CA GLN A 164 -36.40 33.87 -10.19
C GLN A 164 -37.92 33.91 -9.91
N GLN A 165 -38.36 33.77 -8.65
CA GLN A 165 -39.78 33.73 -8.28
C GLN A 165 -40.43 35.11 -8.08
N SER A 166 -39.63 36.17 -7.93
CA SER A 166 -40.10 37.55 -7.75
C SER A 166 -40.13 38.37 -9.05
N THR A 167 -39.68 37.82 -10.18
CA THR A 167 -39.80 38.46 -11.49
C THR A 167 -41.02 37.93 -12.24
N GLY A 168 -42.22 38.39 -11.84
CA GLY A 168 -43.44 38.25 -12.64
C GLY A 168 -43.37 39.10 -13.93
N PRO A 169 -44.16 38.78 -14.98
CA PRO A 169 -44.11 39.51 -16.24
C PRO A 169 -44.57 40.96 -16.05
N MET A 170 -43.62 41.91 -16.07
CA MET A 170 -43.90 43.34 -16.13
C MET A 170 -44.43 43.69 -17.52
N GLN A 171 -45.75 43.69 -17.65
CA GLN A 171 -46.51 44.09 -18.83
C GLN A 171 -46.83 45.60 -18.72
N GLY A 172 -46.20 46.46 -19.54
CA GLY A 172 -46.54 47.90 -19.64
C GLY A 172 -45.48 48.78 -20.35
N LEU A 173 -45.85 49.38 -21.49
CA LEU A 173 -45.10 50.28 -22.40
C LEU A 173 -44.81 51.70 -21.82
N PRO A 174 -44.25 52.70 -22.56
CA PRO A 174 -43.14 52.77 -23.52
C PRO A 174 -42.05 53.80 -23.08
N GLN A 175 -40.79 53.68 -23.51
CA GLN A 175 -39.81 54.78 -23.40
C GLN A 175 -39.61 55.47 -24.75
N THR A 176 -40.34 56.57 -24.94
CA THR A 176 -39.99 57.65 -25.87
C THR A 176 -39.14 58.71 -25.15
N ALA A 177 -38.44 59.54 -25.92
CA ALA A 177 -37.58 60.69 -25.57
C ALA A 177 -36.09 60.33 -25.31
N SER A 178 -35.19 60.42 -26.30
CA SER A 178 -34.60 61.62 -26.91
C SER A 178 -33.72 62.46 -25.95
N GLY A 179 -32.41 62.27 -26.07
CA GLY A 179 -31.40 63.33 -26.09
C GLY A 179 -31.08 64.10 -24.80
N ARG A 180 -29.90 63.87 -24.23
CA ARG A 180 -29.01 64.99 -23.87
C ARG A 180 -27.54 64.60 -23.87
N SER A 181 -26.81 65.42 -24.61
CA SER A 181 -25.39 65.47 -24.88
C SER A 181 -24.59 66.12 -23.74
N GLY A 182 -23.32 65.71 -23.60
CA GLY A 182 -22.30 66.32 -22.74
C GLY A 182 -21.20 65.29 -22.39
N LEU A 183 -20.20 64.98 -23.23
CA LEU A 183 -18.95 65.74 -23.47
C LEU A 183 -18.24 66.22 -22.18
N ARG A 184 -17.31 65.41 -21.62
CA ARG A 184 -15.83 65.57 -21.73
C ARG A 184 -15.04 64.74 -20.68
N PRO A 185 -13.74 64.46 -20.93
CA PRO A 185 -12.94 63.47 -20.20
C PRO A 185 -12.15 64.07 -19.02
N GLN A 186 -11.81 63.26 -18.01
CA GLN A 186 -10.79 63.60 -17.02
C GLN A 186 -9.68 62.54 -16.99
N THR A 187 -8.53 62.99 -17.46
CA THR A 187 -7.21 62.38 -17.34
C THR A 187 -6.78 62.43 -15.86
N SER A 188 -6.40 61.30 -15.27
CA SER A 188 -5.64 61.28 -14.02
C SER A 188 -4.45 60.32 -14.12
N TYR A 189 -3.36 60.93 -14.58
CA TYR A 189 -1.94 60.69 -14.33
C TYR A 189 -1.52 59.44 -13.53
N ASN A 190 -0.84 58.51 -14.22
CA ASN A 190 -0.10 57.40 -13.61
C ASN A 190 1.40 57.75 -13.64
N GLN A 191 2.01 57.94 -12.48
CA GLN A 191 3.45 58.21 -12.34
C GLN A 191 4.16 56.93 -11.82
N PRO A 192 5.26 56.48 -12.44
CA PRO A 192 6.12 55.44 -11.88
C PRO A 192 7.32 56.07 -11.16
N LEU A 193 7.51 55.72 -9.88
CA LEU A 193 8.78 55.94 -9.15
C LEU A 193 9.35 54.54 -8.85
N THR A 194 10.14 54.01 -9.76
CA THR A 194 11.59 53.77 -9.61
C THR A 194 12.14 54.08 -8.20
N GLU A 195 12.45 53.04 -7.44
CA GLU A 195 13.54 53.10 -6.44
C GLU A 195 14.45 51.89 -6.64
N ARG A 196 15.75 52.16 -6.52
CA ARG A 196 16.89 51.29 -6.79
C ARG A 196 17.25 50.43 -5.59
#